data_AF-A0A9E0FYN6-F1
#
_entry.id   AF-A0A9E0FYN6-F1
#
_cell.length_a   1.000
_cell.length_b   1.000
_cell.length_c   1.000
_cell.angle_alpha   90.00
_cell.angle_beta   90.00
_cell.angle_gamma   90.00
#
_symmetry.space_group_name_H-M   'P 1'
#
loop_
_entity.id
_entity.type
_entity.pdbx_description
1 polymer ?
#
loop_
_entity_poly.entity_id
_entity_poly.type
_entity_poly.pdbx_seq_one_letter_code
_entity_poly.pdbx_strand_id
1 'polypeptide(L)'
;MFGKPNLIRRPYFLAAFFASFLAFAIGSFGSALYAQEPVQESSVEIKARPVDTKTLVSGPYKISLWGVDAVATGNPVFELQARSVLEEKIAQKPIECVIKIRNQNDISAQCVNHAEEDLSLYMLQQGYVVVNRELVYGSIYENPYIEAEKNAQRQSKGLWSLNHEKASGNRFEDGHPFILGGVIFIGLVLAALAAITFYIMRGFRNVVEVQNQSMDLATKERVLREKEKFVIASMIDAEIKTNKTKIEAYLLMYDEMLKDLKNKSKEPKYKKTGDIIQKQPALSRSVFDGNTHKLDLLGQHTASDIIHYYARIKTVPDYMEIEPDAPVNEVIGIVDAAVDGARKIDSISDKLLDKFASMLLVQDN
;
A
#
# COMPACT_ATOMS: atom_id res chain seq x y z
N MET A 1 39.38 -63.09 -17.07
CA MET A 1 38.41 -63.65 -16.09
C MET A 1 38.65 -62.93 -14.77
N PHE A 2 37.77 -62.14 -14.15
CA PHE A 2 36.36 -61.82 -14.31
C PHE A 2 36.17 -60.32 -14.02
N GLY A 3 35.25 -59.69 -14.74
CA GLY A 3 34.91 -58.28 -14.59
C GLY A 3 34.10 -57.98 -13.33
N LYS A 4 34.27 -56.77 -12.79
CA LYS A 4 33.35 -56.15 -11.83
C LYS A 4 32.49 -55.12 -12.57
N PRO A 5 31.16 -55.10 -12.40
CA PRO A 5 30.30 -54.10 -13.04
C PRO A 5 30.30 -52.79 -12.27
N ASN A 6 30.48 -51.69 -13.02
CA ASN A 6 30.20 -50.33 -12.58
C ASN A 6 28.68 -50.12 -12.44
N LEU A 7 28.22 -49.73 -11.25
CA LEU A 7 26.84 -49.31 -11.01
C LEU A 7 26.83 -47.82 -10.61
N ILE A 8 26.83 -46.96 -11.63
CA ILE A 8 26.56 -45.52 -11.50
C ILE A 8 25.05 -45.37 -11.40
N ARG A 9 24.52 -45.22 -10.17
CA ARG A 9 23.13 -44.82 -9.93
C ARG A 9 23.06 -43.30 -9.84
N ARG A 10 22.49 -42.68 -10.87
CA ARG A 10 22.15 -41.25 -10.96
C ARG A 10 20.99 -40.92 -9.99
N PRO A 11 21.12 -39.94 -9.08
CA PRO A 11 20.00 -39.44 -8.27
C PRO A 11 19.46 -38.13 -8.88
N TYR A 12 18.99 -38.15 -10.13
CA TYR A 12 18.51 -36.93 -10.80
C TYR A 12 17.06 -37.00 -11.31
N PHE A 13 16.33 -38.09 -11.06
CA PHE A 13 14.94 -38.22 -11.55
C PHE A 13 13.86 -37.81 -10.54
N LEU A 14 14.19 -37.57 -9.27
CA LEU A 14 13.22 -37.18 -8.23
C LEU A 14 13.20 -35.68 -7.91
N ALA A 15 14.20 -34.91 -8.36
CA ALA A 15 14.25 -33.47 -8.12
C ALA A 15 13.47 -32.63 -9.17
N ALA A 16 13.16 -33.20 -10.34
CA ALA A 16 12.48 -32.47 -11.42
C ALA A 16 10.94 -32.40 -11.25
N PHE A 17 10.33 -33.27 -10.46
CA PHE A 17 8.88 -33.29 -10.27
C PHE A 17 8.38 -32.34 -9.15
N PHE A 18 9.26 -31.94 -8.23
CA PHE A 18 8.90 -31.01 -7.14
C PHE A 18 9.09 -29.52 -7.49
N ALA A 19 9.87 -29.20 -8.52
CA ALA A 19 10.11 -27.81 -8.94
C ALA A 19 8.91 -27.20 -9.71
N SER A 20 8.02 -28.02 -10.27
CA SER A 20 6.89 -27.52 -11.07
C SER A 20 5.65 -27.16 -10.26
N PHE A 21 5.56 -27.55 -8.99
CA PHE A 21 4.43 -27.21 -8.11
C PHE A 21 4.70 -25.98 -7.22
N LEU A 22 5.96 -25.57 -7.05
CA LEU A 22 6.32 -24.39 -6.23
C LEU A 22 6.30 -23.08 -7.03
N ALA A 23 6.32 -23.14 -8.36
CA ALA A 23 6.30 -21.97 -9.23
C ALA A 23 4.90 -21.38 -9.49
N PHE A 24 3.82 -22.06 -9.07
CA PHE A 24 2.44 -21.55 -9.24
C PHE A 24 1.90 -20.82 -7.99
N ALA A 25 2.65 -20.80 -6.88
CA ALA A 25 2.18 -20.26 -5.60
C ALA A 25 2.70 -18.86 -5.23
N ILE A 26 3.52 -18.22 -6.08
CA ILE A 26 4.15 -16.91 -5.75
C ILE A 26 3.55 -15.74 -6.56
N GLY A 27 2.61 -16.01 -7.47
CA GLY A 27 2.04 -14.97 -8.35
C GLY A 27 0.65 -14.49 -7.94
N SER A 28 0.41 -14.01 -6.71
CA SER A 28 -0.85 -13.29 -6.39
C SER A 28 -0.91 -12.66 -4.98
N PHE A 29 0.13 -11.96 -4.52
CA PHE A 29 -0.01 -11.04 -3.38
C PHE A 29 0.60 -9.68 -3.71
N GLY A 30 -0.03 -8.99 -4.65
CA GLY A 30 0.13 -7.56 -4.88
C GLY A 30 -1.22 -6.88 -4.65
N SER A 31 -1.62 -6.70 -3.40
CA SER A 31 -2.83 -5.95 -3.07
C SER A 31 -2.53 -4.46 -3.26
N ALA A 32 -2.95 -3.94 -4.41
CA ALA A 32 -3.11 -2.51 -4.60
C ALA A 32 -4.18 -2.02 -3.60
N LEU A 33 -3.77 -1.09 -2.72
CA LEU A 33 -4.68 -0.28 -1.93
C LEU A 33 -5.50 0.60 -2.90
N TYR A 34 -6.65 0.10 -3.32
CA TYR A 34 -7.69 0.92 -3.93
C TYR A 34 -8.53 1.53 -2.81
N ALA A 35 -8.38 2.84 -2.64
CA ALA A 35 -9.38 3.65 -1.94
C ALA A 35 -10.71 3.53 -2.71
N GLN A 36 -11.70 2.88 -2.10
CA GLN A 36 -13.06 2.86 -2.64
C GLN A 36 -13.74 4.20 -2.36
N GLU A 37 -14.04 4.93 -3.43
CA GLU A 37 -15.07 5.95 -3.42
C GLU A 37 -16.43 5.32 -3.03
N PRO A 38 -17.29 6.06 -2.31
CA PRO A 38 -18.59 5.54 -1.89
C PRO A 38 -19.48 5.27 -3.12
N VAL A 39 -19.78 3.99 -3.36
CA VAL A 39 -20.72 3.56 -4.40
C VAL A 39 -22.12 4.03 -4.03
N GLN A 40 -22.70 4.86 -4.89
CA GLN A 40 -24.07 5.35 -4.79
C GLN A 40 -25.04 4.16 -4.84
N GLU A 41 -25.73 3.86 -3.74
CA GLU A 41 -26.66 2.72 -3.64
C GLU A 41 -27.88 2.95 -4.56
N SER A 42 -28.02 2.12 -5.60
CA SER A 42 -29.21 2.11 -6.47
C SER A 42 -30.11 0.94 -6.09
N SER A 43 -31.32 1.21 -5.59
CA SER A 43 -32.38 0.21 -5.42
C SER A 43 -33.23 0.09 -6.68
N VAL A 44 -33.63 -1.14 -7.03
CA VAL A 44 -34.49 -1.42 -8.18
C VAL A 44 -35.52 -2.48 -7.79
N GLU A 45 -36.78 -2.23 -8.12
CA GLU A 45 -37.86 -3.20 -7.99
C GLU A 45 -37.95 -4.07 -9.25
N ILE A 46 -37.84 -5.39 -9.09
CA ILE A 46 -37.77 -6.33 -10.21
C ILE A 46 -38.64 -7.57 -9.96
N LYS A 47 -39.15 -8.14 -11.05
CA LYS A 47 -39.75 -9.49 -11.01
C LYS A 47 -38.67 -10.51 -11.35
N ALA A 48 -38.28 -11.32 -10.38
CA ALA A 48 -37.20 -12.29 -10.53
C ALA A 48 -37.70 -13.73 -10.28
N ARG A 49 -36.98 -14.71 -10.84
CA ARG A 49 -37.22 -16.14 -10.61
C ARG A 49 -35.92 -16.82 -10.14
N PRO A 50 -35.95 -17.69 -9.13
CA PRO A 50 -34.76 -18.39 -8.68
C PRO A 50 -34.34 -19.46 -9.68
N VAL A 51 -33.05 -19.50 -9.99
CA VAL A 51 -32.42 -20.52 -10.84
C VAL A 51 -31.77 -21.59 -9.98
N ASP A 52 -31.10 -21.18 -8.90
CA ASP A 52 -30.43 -22.03 -7.93
C ASP A 52 -30.62 -21.47 -6.50
N THR A 53 -29.79 -21.92 -5.56
CA THR A 53 -29.87 -21.58 -4.13
C THR A 53 -29.54 -20.12 -3.81
N LYS A 54 -28.83 -19.39 -4.69
CA LYS A 54 -28.44 -17.99 -4.47
C LYS A 54 -28.61 -17.09 -5.70
N THR A 55 -28.95 -17.64 -6.86
CA THR A 55 -29.04 -16.90 -8.12
C THR A 55 -30.48 -16.73 -8.55
N LEU A 56 -30.84 -15.49 -8.85
CA LEU A 56 -32.10 -15.06 -9.42
C LEU A 56 -31.89 -14.61 -10.87
N VAL A 57 -32.91 -14.75 -11.71
CA VAL A 57 -32.93 -14.22 -13.07
C VAL A 57 -34.11 -13.29 -13.27
N SER A 58 -33.84 -12.13 -13.87
CA SER A 58 -34.84 -11.16 -14.30
C SER A 58 -34.47 -10.65 -15.71
N GLY A 59 -35.21 -11.15 -16.72
CA GLY A 59 -34.90 -10.86 -18.13
C GLY A 59 -33.50 -11.40 -18.53
N PRO A 60 -32.60 -10.56 -19.07
CA PRO A 60 -31.24 -10.97 -19.45
C PRO A 60 -30.25 -11.00 -18.27
N TYR A 61 -30.64 -10.53 -17.09
CA TYR A 61 -29.73 -10.34 -15.96
C TYR A 61 -29.74 -11.53 -15.00
N LYS A 62 -28.54 -11.92 -14.56
CA LYS A 62 -28.32 -12.83 -13.45
C LYS A 62 -27.95 -12.04 -12.20
N ILE A 63 -28.67 -12.31 -11.11
CA ILE A 63 -28.56 -11.59 -9.85
C ILE A 63 -28.21 -12.61 -8.77
N SER A 64 -27.00 -12.52 -8.23
CA SER A 64 -26.57 -13.30 -7.07
C SER A 64 -26.98 -12.59 -5.79
N LEU A 65 -27.52 -13.34 -4.83
CA LEU A 65 -27.79 -12.87 -3.48
C LEU A 65 -26.48 -12.49 -2.80
N TRP A 66 -26.39 -11.24 -2.33
CA TRP A 66 -25.19 -10.70 -1.69
C TRP A 66 -25.00 -11.27 -0.27
N GLY A 67 -23.75 -11.43 0.13
CA GLY A 67 -23.37 -11.88 1.49
C GLY A 67 -23.48 -13.38 1.75
N VAL A 68 -23.85 -14.18 0.75
CA VAL A 68 -24.04 -15.64 0.88
C VAL A 68 -23.37 -16.43 -0.24
N ASP A 69 -22.95 -17.66 0.09
CA ASP A 69 -22.40 -18.61 -0.86
C ASP A 69 -23.19 -19.92 -0.90
N ALA A 70 -23.31 -20.45 -2.12
CA ALA A 70 -23.88 -21.76 -2.36
C ALA A 70 -22.83 -22.82 -2.05
N VAL A 71 -23.24 -23.87 -1.32
CA VAL A 71 -22.38 -25.03 -1.07
C VAL A 71 -22.72 -26.12 -2.07
N ALA A 72 -21.74 -26.55 -2.85
CA ALA A 72 -21.89 -27.69 -3.74
C ALA A 72 -22.00 -28.98 -2.89
N THR A 73 -23.22 -29.45 -2.68
CA THR A 73 -23.47 -30.69 -1.91
C THR A 73 -23.40 -31.94 -2.78
N GLY A 74 -23.49 -31.79 -4.11
CA GLY A 74 -23.62 -32.91 -5.04
C GLY A 74 -24.92 -33.70 -4.89
N ASN A 75 -25.90 -33.18 -4.13
CA ASN A 75 -27.21 -33.77 -3.93
C ASN A 75 -28.28 -32.95 -4.68
N PRO A 76 -28.77 -33.44 -5.84
CA PRO A 76 -29.78 -32.73 -6.63
C PRO A 76 -31.08 -32.45 -5.85
N VAL A 77 -31.45 -33.30 -4.90
CA VAL A 77 -32.66 -33.13 -4.09
C VAL A 77 -32.53 -31.90 -3.19
N PHE A 78 -31.35 -31.70 -2.61
CA PHE A 78 -31.05 -30.53 -1.78
C PHE A 78 -31.12 -29.23 -2.59
N GLU A 79 -30.51 -29.19 -3.78
CA GLU A 79 -30.52 -28.02 -4.66
C GLU A 79 -31.93 -27.66 -5.12
N LEU A 80 -32.76 -28.67 -5.43
CA LEU A 80 -34.16 -28.47 -5.78
C LEU A 80 -34.98 -27.93 -4.61
N GLN A 81 -34.79 -28.47 -3.40
CA GLN A 81 -35.47 -27.98 -2.19
C GLN A 81 -35.13 -26.53 -1.87
N ALA A 82 -33.85 -26.17 -1.93
CA ALA A 82 -33.38 -24.82 -1.73
C ALA A 82 -33.99 -23.83 -2.74
N ARG A 83 -34.05 -24.22 -4.02
CA ARG A 83 -34.69 -23.42 -5.06
C ARG A 83 -36.20 -23.25 -4.81
N SER A 84 -36.90 -24.32 -4.43
CA SER A 84 -38.33 -24.27 -4.14
C SER A 84 -38.67 -23.38 -2.95
N VAL A 85 -37.84 -23.40 -1.89
CA VAL A 85 -38.01 -22.52 -0.73
C VAL A 85 -37.82 -21.05 -1.11
N LEU A 86 -36.83 -20.75 -1.95
CA LEU A 86 -36.61 -19.39 -2.46
C LEU A 86 -37.77 -18.95 -3.39
N GLU A 87 -38.30 -19.86 -4.20
CA GLU A 87 -39.43 -19.60 -5.10
C GLU A 87 -40.73 -19.31 -4.31
N GLU A 88 -41.01 -20.12 -3.28
CA GLU A 88 -42.12 -19.91 -2.36
C GLU A 88 -42.00 -18.54 -1.67
N LYS A 89 -40.80 -18.17 -1.22
CA LYS A 89 -40.58 -16.92 -0.51
C LYS A 89 -40.73 -15.67 -1.38
N ILE A 90 -40.37 -15.76 -2.66
CA ILE A 90 -40.58 -14.68 -3.65
C ILE A 90 -42.05 -14.59 -4.06
N ALA A 91 -42.77 -15.72 -4.07
CA ALA A 91 -44.21 -15.82 -4.36
C ALA A 91 -44.64 -15.14 -5.69
N GLN A 92 -43.75 -15.11 -6.68
CA GLN A 92 -43.92 -14.43 -7.97
C GLN A 92 -44.27 -12.92 -7.89
N LYS A 93 -44.08 -12.30 -6.72
CA LYS A 93 -44.24 -10.86 -6.53
C LYS A 93 -42.93 -10.12 -6.86
N PRO A 94 -42.99 -8.82 -7.16
CA PRO A 94 -41.78 -8.01 -7.27
C PRO A 94 -40.96 -8.06 -5.97
N ILE A 95 -39.63 -8.00 -6.12
CA ILE A 95 -38.66 -7.92 -5.04
C ILE A 95 -37.84 -6.64 -5.22
N GLU A 96 -37.45 -6.02 -4.11
CA GLU A 96 -36.57 -4.85 -4.13
C GLU A 96 -35.13 -5.33 -3.97
N CYS A 97 -34.25 -4.98 -4.91
CA CYS A 97 -32.84 -5.34 -4.86
C CYS A 97 -31.95 -4.11 -4.83
N VAL A 98 -31.11 -4.00 -3.80
CA VAL A 98 -30.05 -2.98 -3.67
C VAL A 98 -28.76 -3.56 -4.23
N ILE A 99 -28.26 -2.97 -5.32
CA ILE A 99 -27.05 -3.44 -6.00
C ILE A 99 -25.82 -3.09 -5.15
N LYS A 100 -25.07 -4.11 -4.72
CA LYS A 100 -23.85 -3.94 -3.92
C LYS A 100 -22.58 -4.11 -4.77
N ILE A 101 -22.60 -5.02 -5.75
CA ILE A 101 -21.47 -5.28 -6.65
C ILE A 101 -22.01 -5.51 -8.07
N ARG A 102 -21.36 -4.94 -9.07
CA ARG A 102 -21.69 -5.14 -10.49
C ARG A 102 -20.43 -5.53 -11.27
N ASN A 103 -20.38 -6.76 -11.79
CA ASN A 103 -19.30 -7.27 -12.62
C ASN A 103 -19.84 -7.76 -13.97
N GLN A 104 -19.67 -6.97 -15.05
CA GLN A 104 -20.09 -7.27 -16.44
C GLN A 104 -21.51 -7.91 -16.58
N ASN A 105 -21.66 -9.21 -16.33
CA ASN A 105 -22.92 -9.97 -16.41
C ASN A 105 -23.44 -10.54 -15.07
N ASP A 106 -22.66 -10.46 -13.99
CA ASP A 106 -23.03 -10.91 -12.65
C ASP A 106 -23.24 -9.71 -11.73
N ILE A 107 -24.47 -9.58 -11.24
CA ILE A 107 -24.87 -8.54 -10.30
C ILE A 107 -25.04 -9.19 -8.94
N SER A 108 -24.32 -8.72 -7.92
CA SER A 108 -24.58 -9.13 -6.54
C SER A 108 -25.40 -8.05 -5.84
N ALA A 109 -26.59 -8.43 -5.39
CA ALA A 109 -27.54 -7.51 -4.78
C ALA A 109 -28.11 -8.09 -3.48
N GLN A 110 -28.41 -7.20 -2.55
CA GLN A 110 -29.24 -7.54 -1.41
C GLN A 110 -30.69 -7.42 -1.83
N CYS A 111 -31.45 -8.50 -1.76
CA CYS A 111 -32.82 -8.54 -2.23
C CYS A 111 -33.79 -8.81 -1.08
N VAL A 112 -34.87 -8.03 -1.06
CA VAL A 112 -35.91 -8.04 -0.04
C VAL A 112 -37.24 -8.37 -0.72
N ASN A 113 -38.03 -9.23 -0.11
CA ASN A 113 -39.35 -9.59 -0.64
C ASN A 113 -40.43 -8.54 -0.28
N HIS A 114 -41.64 -8.74 -0.77
CA HIS A 114 -42.81 -7.89 -0.46
C HIS A 114 -43.21 -7.83 1.03
N ALA A 115 -42.66 -8.71 1.88
CA ALA A 115 -42.87 -8.74 3.32
C ALA A 115 -41.70 -8.10 4.09
N GLU A 116 -40.83 -7.37 3.39
CA GLU A 116 -39.63 -6.73 3.94
C GLU A 116 -38.60 -7.72 4.54
N GLU A 117 -38.63 -8.98 4.09
CA GLU A 117 -37.69 -10.00 4.53
C GLU A 117 -36.51 -10.12 3.56
N ASP A 118 -35.29 -10.03 4.11
CA ASP A 118 -34.04 -10.26 3.39
C ASP A 118 -33.94 -11.73 2.96
N LEU A 119 -33.85 -11.95 1.65
CA LEU A 119 -33.78 -13.28 1.05
C LEU A 119 -32.47 -14.00 1.40
N SER A 120 -31.34 -13.30 1.46
CA SER A 120 -30.04 -13.87 1.87
C SER A 120 -30.10 -14.35 3.32
N LEU A 121 -30.64 -13.52 4.22
CA LEU A 121 -30.81 -13.86 5.62
C LEU A 121 -31.74 -15.07 5.80
N TYR A 122 -32.86 -15.09 5.08
CA TYR A 122 -33.81 -16.20 5.13
C TYR A 122 -33.16 -17.52 4.69
N MET A 123 -32.41 -17.50 3.59
CA MET A 123 -31.71 -18.70 3.10
C MET A 123 -30.65 -19.21 4.09
N LEU A 124 -29.97 -18.31 4.82
CA LEU A 124 -29.06 -18.66 5.91
C LEU A 124 -29.79 -19.31 7.07
N GLN A 125 -30.94 -18.78 7.49
CA GLN A 125 -31.75 -19.33 8.59
C GLN A 125 -32.31 -20.73 8.28
N GLN A 126 -32.60 -21.01 7.01
CA GLN A 126 -33.02 -22.34 6.56
C GLN A 126 -31.84 -23.30 6.33
N GLY A 127 -30.60 -22.80 6.35
CA GLY A 127 -29.39 -23.60 6.19
C GLY A 127 -29.12 -24.04 4.74
N TYR A 128 -29.64 -23.33 3.74
CA TYR A 128 -29.41 -23.68 2.32
C TYR A 128 -28.17 -23.03 1.72
N VAL A 129 -27.64 -21.99 2.37
CA VAL A 129 -26.43 -21.25 1.97
C VAL A 129 -25.55 -21.01 3.20
N VAL A 130 -24.30 -20.64 2.99
CA VAL A 130 -23.34 -20.25 4.03
C VAL A 130 -22.98 -18.78 3.92
N VAL A 131 -22.50 -18.17 5.00
CA VAL A 131 -22.13 -16.75 5.00
C VAL A 131 -20.84 -16.54 4.21
N ASN A 132 -20.85 -15.62 3.24
CA ASN A 132 -19.61 -15.13 2.66
C ASN A 132 -18.99 -14.10 3.61
N ARG A 133 -18.06 -14.55 4.46
CA ARG A 133 -17.44 -13.72 5.50
C ARG A 133 -16.62 -12.56 4.93
N GLU A 134 -16.07 -12.70 3.74
CA GLU A 134 -15.29 -11.63 3.08
C GLU A 134 -16.19 -10.45 2.72
N LEU A 135 -17.38 -10.73 2.19
CA LEU A 135 -18.31 -9.68 1.77
C LEU A 135 -19.03 -9.00 2.93
N VAL A 136 -19.33 -9.72 4.02
CA VAL A 136 -20.11 -9.17 5.14
C VAL A 136 -19.25 -8.50 6.22
N TYR A 137 -17.93 -8.71 6.23
CA TYR A 137 -17.03 -8.21 7.28
C TYR A 137 -17.10 -6.68 7.44
N GLY A 138 -17.32 -6.21 8.67
CA GLY A 138 -17.44 -4.78 8.99
C GLY A 138 -18.74 -4.13 8.54
N SER A 139 -19.68 -4.89 7.97
CA SER A 139 -21.01 -4.39 7.58
C SER A 139 -22.03 -4.56 8.70
N ILE A 140 -23.15 -3.84 8.60
CA ILE A 140 -24.30 -4.00 9.52
C ILE A 140 -24.94 -5.40 9.45
N TYR A 141 -24.65 -6.17 8.39
CA TYR A 141 -25.21 -7.50 8.16
C TYR A 141 -24.35 -8.63 8.75
N GLU A 142 -23.13 -8.34 9.21
CA GLU A 142 -22.19 -9.35 9.71
C GLU A 142 -22.80 -10.18 10.85
N ASN A 143 -23.24 -9.52 11.92
CA ASN A 143 -23.76 -10.20 13.11
C ASN A 143 -25.06 -10.99 12.82
N PRO A 144 -26.09 -10.40 12.17
CA PRO A 144 -27.31 -11.14 11.84
C PRO A 144 -27.07 -12.37 10.95
N TYR A 145 -26.16 -12.28 9.98
CA TYR A 145 -25.90 -13.36 9.03
C TYR A 145 -25.14 -14.52 9.70
N ILE A 146 -24.11 -14.20 10.49
CA ILE A 146 -23.36 -15.21 11.26
C ILE A 146 -24.27 -15.90 12.29
N GLU A 147 -25.15 -15.15 12.95
CA GLU A 147 -26.08 -15.74 13.91
C GLU A 147 -27.12 -16.64 13.23
N ALA A 148 -27.65 -16.23 12.07
CA ALA A 148 -28.55 -17.06 11.27
C ALA A 148 -27.91 -18.40 10.85
N GLU A 149 -26.67 -18.37 10.37
CA GLU A 149 -25.91 -19.59 10.04
C GLU A 149 -25.71 -20.49 11.25
N LYS A 150 -25.27 -19.94 12.39
CA LYS A 150 -25.10 -20.69 13.64
C LYS A 150 -26.41 -21.28 14.15
N ASN A 151 -27.54 -20.57 13.97
CA ASN A 151 -28.86 -21.06 14.34
C ASN A 151 -29.29 -22.23 13.47
N ALA A 152 -29.08 -22.14 12.15
CA ALA A 152 -29.36 -23.24 11.23
C ALA A 152 -28.49 -24.47 11.53
N GLN A 153 -27.22 -24.28 11.88
CA GLN A 153 -26.31 -25.34 12.34
C GLN A 153 -26.83 -26.02 13.60
N ARG A 154 -27.16 -25.24 14.65
CA ARG A 154 -27.67 -25.78 15.92
C ARG A 154 -28.97 -26.55 15.75
N GLN A 155 -29.83 -26.11 14.83
CA GLN A 155 -31.11 -26.74 14.54
C GLN A 155 -31.00 -27.85 13.49
N SER A 156 -29.79 -28.16 12.99
CA SER A 156 -29.55 -29.16 11.94
C SER A 156 -30.48 -28.97 10.72
N LYS A 157 -30.63 -27.73 10.25
CA LYS A 157 -31.48 -27.38 9.09
C LYS A 157 -30.69 -27.41 7.78
N GLY A 158 -31.36 -27.70 6.67
CA GLY A 158 -30.79 -27.64 5.33
C GLY A 158 -29.51 -28.47 5.20
N LEU A 159 -28.40 -27.82 4.84
CA LEU A 159 -27.08 -28.43 4.67
C LEU A 159 -26.63 -29.22 5.92
N TRP A 160 -27.04 -28.75 7.09
CA TRP A 160 -26.61 -29.28 8.38
C TRP A 160 -27.36 -30.54 8.79
N SER A 161 -28.51 -30.86 8.17
CA SER A 161 -29.26 -32.09 8.43
C SER A 161 -28.59 -33.33 7.83
N LEU A 162 -27.89 -33.16 6.70
CA LEU A 162 -27.27 -34.23 5.91
C LEU A 162 -26.13 -34.95 6.65
N ASN A 163 -25.55 -34.32 7.68
CA ASN A 163 -24.48 -34.90 8.49
C ASN A 163 -24.99 -35.87 9.58
N HIS A 164 -26.27 -35.81 9.95
CA HIS A 164 -26.85 -36.69 10.97
C HIS A 164 -27.35 -38.04 10.43
N GLU A 165 -27.69 -38.14 9.13
CA GLU A 165 -28.15 -39.40 8.53
C GLU A 165 -27.03 -40.43 8.30
N LYS A 166 -25.77 -39.99 8.20
CA LYS A 166 -24.63 -40.92 8.06
C LYS A 166 -24.14 -41.52 9.39
N ALA A 167 -24.66 -41.07 10.52
CA ALA A 167 -24.21 -41.50 11.85
C ALA A 167 -25.10 -42.56 12.52
N SER A 168 -26.24 -42.95 11.93
CA SER A 168 -27.18 -43.93 12.52
C SER A 168 -27.17 -45.31 11.84
N GLY A 169 -26.10 -45.64 11.10
CA GLY A 169 -25.88 -46.98 10.56
C GLY A 169 -25.15 -47.90 11.53
N ASN A 170 -25.79 -48.28 12.64
CA ASN A 170 -25.28 -49.33 13.52
C ASN A 170 -25.39 -50.69 12.81
N ARG A 171 -24.34 -51.06 12.09
CA ARG A 171 -24.04 -52.45 11.73
C ARG A 171 -22.53 -52.62 11.78
N PHE A 172 -22.03 -53.32 12.79
CA PHE A 172 -20.99 -54.32 12.62
C PHE A 172 -20.86 -55.11 13.93
N GLU A 173 -21.74 -56.11 14.08
CA GLU A 173 -21.38 -57.34 14.79
C GLU A 173 -21.08 -58.41 13.72
N ASP A 174 -20.07 -59.21 14.03
CA ASP A 174 -19.61 -60.44 13.39
C ASP A 174 -18.71 -60.36 12.14
N GLY A 175 -17.40 -60.27 12.44
CA GLY A 175 -16.44 -61.32 12.08
C GLY A 175 -15.85 -61.30 10.67
N HIS A 176 -14.69 -60.65 10.47
CA HIS A 176 -13.63 -61.10 9.54
C HIS A 176 -12.29 -60.41 9.85
N PRO A 177 -11.14 -61.11 9.82
CA PRO A 177 -9.79 -60.56 10.10
C PRO A 177 -9.28 -59.50 9.10
N PHE A 178 -10.11 -59.06 8.14
CA PHE A 178 -9.77 -58.03 7.16
C PHE A 178 -9.95 -56.59 7.68
N ILE A 179 -10.85 -56.35 8.65
CA ILE A 179 -11.12 -54.99 9.18
C ILE A 179 -9.98 -54.51 10.08
N LEU A 180 -9.35 -55.41 10.85
CA LEU A 180 -8.20 -55.08 11.70
C LEU A 180 -6.99 -54.61 10.86
N GLY A 181 -6.76 -55.21 9.69
CA GLY A 181 -5.71 -54.78 8.75
C GLY A 181 -5.96 -53.39 8.19
N GLY A 182 -7.22 -53.06 7.86
CA GLY A 182 -7.61 -51.72 7.38
C GLY A 182 -7.43 -50.63 8.43
N VAL A 183 -7.82 -50.89 9.68
CA VAL A 183 -7.65 -49.94 10.79
C VAL A 183 -6.18 -49.70 11.10
N ILE A 184 -5.35 -50.75 11.10
CA ILE A 184 -3.90 -50.61 11.29
C ILE A 184 -3.27 -49.81 10.16
N PHE A 185 -3.65 -50.07 8.90
CA PHE A 185 -3.13 -49.34 7.75
C PHE A 185 -3.52 -47.86 7.77
N ILE A 186 -4.79 -47.55 8.06
CA ILE A 186 -5.27 -46.16 8.20
C ILE A 186 -4.56 -45.47 9.37
N GLY A 187 -4.38 -46.15 10.50
CA GLY A 187 -3.63 -45.63 11.64
C GLY A 187 -2.17 -45.28 11.29
N LEU A 188 -1.50 -46.15 10.51
CA LEU A 188 -0.14 -45.93 10.03
C LEU A 188 -0.04 -44.74 9.05
N VAL A 189 -1.02 -44.61 8.15
CA VAL A 189 -1.08 -43.49 7.21
C VAL A 189 -1.32 -42.17 7.95
N LEU A 190 -2.23 -42.15 8.94
CA LEU A 190 -2.47 -40.95 9.76
C LEU A 190 -1.26 -40.59 10.61
N ALA A 191 -0.55 -41.56 11.18
CA ALA A 191 0.69 -41.33 11.92
C ALA A 191 1.80 -40.76 11.01
N ALA A 192 1.92 -41.26 9.78
CA ALA A 192 2.87 -40.74 8.80
C ALA A 192 2.53 -39.29 8.40
N LEU A 193 1.25 -38.97 8.16
CA LEU A 193 0.81 -37.61 7.86
C LEU A 193 1.04 -36.66 9.04
N ALA A 194 0.79 -37.10 10.27
CA ALA A 194 1.09 -36.32 11.47
C ALA A 194 2.59 -36.03 11.62
N ALA A 195 3.45 -37.03 11.37
CA ALA A 195 4.90 -36.85 11.39
C ALA A 195 5.39 -35.87 10.32
N ILE A 196 4.86 -35.94 9.09
CA ILE A 196 5.15 -35.00 8.01
C ILE A 196 4.72 -33.58 8.41
N THR A 197 3.52 -33.42 8.96
CA THR A 197 2.98 -32.13 9.37
C THR A 197 3.81 -31.50 10.50
N PHE A 198 4.29 -32.32 11.45
CA PHE A 198 5.23 -31.89 12.48
C PHE A 198 6.59 -31.44 11.91
N TYR A 199 7.12 -32.19 10.93
CA TYR A 199 8.38 -31.83 10.27
C TYR A 199 8.26 -30.51 9.50
N ILE A 200 7.13 -30.32 8.81
CA ILE A 200 6.80 -29.09 8.09
C ILE A 200 6.66 -27.91 9.07
N MET A 201 5.92 -28.06 10.17
CA MET A 201 5.81 -27.02 11.20
C MET A 201 7.17 -26.63 11.81
N ARG A 202 8.06 -27.60 12.00
CA ARG A 202 9.42 -27.34 12.50
C ARG A 202 10.26 -26.56 11.47
N GLY A 203 10.13 -26.87 10.18
CA GLY A 203 10.77 -26.11 9.10
C GLY A 203 10.24 -24.68 8.97
N PHE A 204 8.93 -24.50 9.07
CA PHE A 204 8.30 -23.18 8.96
C PHE A 204 8.67 -22.22 10.10
N ARG A 205 8.88 -22.72 11.33
CA ARG A 205 9.32 -21.86 12.45
C ARG A 205 10.62 -21.11 12.13
N ASN A 206 11.60 -21.79 11.54
CA ASN A 206 12.87 -21.18 11.16
C ASN A 206 12.69 -20.14 10.04
N VAL A 207 11.77 -20.39 9.10
CA VAL A 207 11.48 -19.44 8.00
C VAL A 207 10.77 -18.19 8.51
N VAL A 208 9.81 -18.35 9.42
CA VAL A 208 9.08 -17.24 10.05
C VAL A 208 10.03 -16.36 10.86
N GLU A 209 10.99 -16.95 11.57
CA GLU A 209 12.00 -16.20 12.32
C GLU A 209 12.90 -15.36 11.40
N VAL A 210 13.37 -15.94 10.29
CA VAL A 210 14.18 -15.22 9.29
C VAL A 210 13.37 -14.11 8.60
N GLN A 211 12.10 -14.35 8.29
CA GLN A 211 11.22 -13.33 7.72
C GLN A 211 10.97 -12.19 8.71
N ASN A 212 10.71 -12.49 9.97
CA ASN A 212 10.54 -11.47 11.00
C ASN A 212 11.80 -10.64 11.21
N GLN A 213 12.99 -11.27 11.18
CA GLN A 213 14.27 -10.54 11.23
C GLN A 213 14.45 -9.65 9.99
N SER A 214 14.10 -10.11 8.80
CA SER A 214 14.19 -9.31 7.58
C SER A 214 13.23 -8.11 7.59
N MET A 215 12.02 -8.29 8.13
CA MET A 215 11.06 -7.20 8.32
C MET A 215 11.55 -6.19 9.35
N ASP A 216 12.09 -6.64 10.47
CA ASP A 216 12.66 -5.78 11.52
C ASP A 216 13.88 -4.99 11.01
N LEU A 217 14.71 -5.60 10.16
CA LEU A 217 15.80 -4.88 9.49
C LEU A 217 15.27 -3.84 8.50
N ALA A 218 14.25 -4.16 7.71
CA ALA A 218 13.66 -3.23 6.76
C ALA A 218 12.97 -2.03 7.45
N THR A 219 12.28 -2.25 8.58
CA THR A 219 11.69 -1.15 9.36
C THR A 219 12.77 -0.29 10.00
N LYS A 220 13.82 -0.89 10.56
CA LYS A 220 14.97 -0.15 11.10
C LYS A 220 15.68 0.67 10.02
N GLU A 221 15.88 0.11 8.83
CA GLU A 221 16.49 0.82 7.70
C GLU A 221 15.63 2.02 7.27
N ARG A 222 14.31 1.88 7.21
CA ARG A 222 13.40 3.01 6.93
C ARG A 222 13.52 4.11 7.98
N VAL A 223 13.50 3.76 9.26
CA VAL A 223 13.64 4.72 10.36
C VAL A 223 15.00 5.41 10.34
N LEU A 224 16.08 4.67 10.07
CA LEU A 224 17.42 5.24 9.95
C LEU A 224 17.52 6.19 8.75
N ARG A 225 16.93 5.82 7.61
CA ARG A 225 16.88 6.65 6.41
C ARG A 225 16.09 7.93 6.61
N GLU A 226 14.98 7.87 7.35
CA GLU A 226 14.21 9.06 7.74
C GLU A 226 15.00 9.97 8.68
N LYS A 227 15.70 9.41 9.67
CA LYS A 227 16.60 10.18 10.55
C LYS A 227 17.73 10.83 9.77
N GLU A 228 18.35 10.11 8.84
CA GLU A 228 19.40 10.64 7.99
C GLU A 228 18.89 11.77 7.09
N LYS A 229 17.72 11.58 6.46
CA LYS A 229 17.03 12.62 5.70
C LYS A 229 16.83 13.88 6.55
N PHE A 230 16.35 13.73 7.79
CA PHE A 230 16.13 14.86 8.70
C PHE A 230 17.43 15.57 9.06
N VAL A 231 18.49 14.83 9.41
CA VAL A 231 19.80 15.40 9.73
C VAL A 231 20.31 16.22 8.54
N ILE A 232 20.29 15.67 7.33
CA ILE A 232 20.76 16.38 6.14
C ILE A 232 19.91 17.61 5.85
N ALA A 233 18.57 17.48 5.95
CA ALA A 233 17.67 18.61 5.76
C ALA A 233 17.99 19.74 6.74
N SER A 234 18.20 19.43 8.03
CA SER A 234 18.54 20.41 9.06
C SER A 234 19.90 21.07 8.84
N MET A 235 20.90 20.30 8.38
CA MET A 235 22.23 20.83 8.08
C MET A 235 22.19 21.79 6.89
N ILE A 236 21.45 21.44 5.82
CA ILE A 236 21.30 22.29 4.64
C ILE A 236 20.48 23.53 4.97
N ASP A 237 19.38 23.39 5.70
CA ASP A 237 18.57 24.53 6.17
C ASP A 237 19.42 25.52 7.00
N ALA A 238 20.24 25.02 7.93
CA ALA A 238 21.14 25.86 8.72
C ALA A 238 22.21 26.57 7.86
N GLU A 239 22.78 25.89 6.86
CA GLU A 239 23.73 26.51 5.92
C GLU A 239 23.06 27.60 5.09
N ILE A 240 21.84 27.35 4.57
CA ILE A 240 21.07 28.33 3.79
C ILE A 240 20.71 29.53 4.67
N LYS A 241 20.26 29.35 5.91
CA LYS A 241 19.97 30.46 6.85
C LYS A 241 21.21 31.31 7.12
N THR A 242 22.34 30.65 7.38
CA THR A 242 23.62 31.35 7.60
C THR A 242 24.04 32.14 6.36
N ASN A 243 23.91 31.55 5.19
CA ASN A 243 24.20 32.21 3.92
C ASN A 243 23.23 33.38 3.67
N LYS A 244 21.95 33.23 3.98
CA LYS A 244 20.95 34.30 3.89
C LYS A 244 21.34 35.50 4.74
N THR A 245 21.71 35.31 6.00
CA THR A 245 22.18 36.42 6.85
C THR A 245 23.40 37.13 6.26
N LYS A 246 24.31 36.42 5.60
CA LYS A 246 25.44 37.03 4.87
C LYS A 246 24.98 37.82 3.64
N ILE A 247 23.98 37.32 2.91
CA ILE A 247 23.40 38.02 1.76
C ILE A 247 22.70 39.30 2.22
N GLU A 248 21.91 39.25 3.28
CA GLU A 248 21.21 40.41 3.86
C GLU A 248 22.21 41.49 4.32
N ALA A 249 23.27 41.09 5.04
CA ALA A 249 24.33 42.01 5.46
C ALA A 249 25.05 42.64 4.26
N TYR A 250 25.32 41.85 3.23
CA TYR A 250 25.91 42.32 1.98
C TYR A 250 24.99 43.33 1.27
N LEU A 251 23.71 43.00 1.13
CA LEU A 251 22.71 43.88 0.51
C LEU A 251 22.60 45.21 1.26
N LEU A 252 22.56 45.18 2.60
CA LEU A 252 22.50 46.39 3.42
C LEU A 252 23.70 47.32 3.14
N MET A 253 24.91 46.76 3.15
CA MET A 253 26.15 47.53 2.93
C MET A 253 26.21 48.10 1.51
N TYR A 254 25.92 47.30 0.49
CA TYR A 254 26.03 47.72 -0.90
C TYR A 254 24.86 48.61 -1.36
N ASP A 255 23.65 48.45 -0.81
CA ASP A 255 22.55 49.40 -1.04
C ASP A 255 22.87 50.76 -0.43
N GLU A 256 23.49 50.82 0.76
CA GLU A 256 23.97 52.08 1.34
C GLU A 256 25.08 52.72 0.50
N MET A 257 26.06 51.92 0.05
CA MET A 257 27.11 52.37 -0.86
C MET A 257 26.53 52.94 -2.17
N LEU A 258 25.55 52.25 -2.77
CA LEU A 258 24.88 52.67 -3.99
C LEU A 258 24.10 53.99 -3.80
N LYS A 259 23.44 54.18 -2.64
CA LYS A 259 22.79 55.44 -2.28
C LYS A 259 23.80 56.58 -2.16
N ASP A 260 24.92 56.34 -1.50
CA ASP A 260 26.01 57.32 -1.37
C ASP A 260 26.60 57.69 -2.74
N LEU A 261 26.78 56.71 -3.64
CA LEU A 261 27.28 56.93 -5.00
C LEU A 261 26.31 57.71 -5.89
N LYS A 262 25.00 57.51 -5.72
CA LYS A 262 23.94 58.22 -6.47
C LYS A 262 23.71 59.65 -5.95
N ASN A 263 24.24 60.01 -4.77
CA ASN A 263 24.07 61.33 -4.19
C ASN A 263 25.03 62.36 -4.83
N LYS A 264 24.48 63.24 -5.67
CA LYS A 264 25.25 64.29 -6.37
C LYS A 264 25.86 65.35 -5.45
N SER A 265 25.41 65.45 -4.20
CA SER A 265 25.85 66.48 -3.26
C SER A 265 27.11 66.10 -2.48
N LYS A 266 27.59 64.85 -2.58
CA LYS A 266 28.73 64.33 -1.82
C LYS A 266 29.72 63.67 -2.78
N GLU A 267 31.00 63.98 -2.62
CA GLU A 267 32.05 63.30 -3.39
C GLU A 267 32.16 61.84 -2.93
N PRO A 268 32.16 60.86 -3.85
CA PRO A 268 32.31 59.44 -3.51
C PRO A 268 33.60 59.14 -2.75
N LYS A 269 33.52 58.25 -1.76
CA LYS A 269 34.69 57.90 -0.91
C LYS A 269 35.87 57.32 -1.73
N TYR A 270 35.59 56.50 -2.74
CA TYR A 270 36.62 55.84 -3.56
C TYR A 270 37.50 56.83 -4.35
N LYS A 271 37.03 58.05 -4.62
CA LYS A 271 37.80 59.09 -5.34
C LYS A 271 39.04 59.54 -4.58
N LYS A 272 39.13 59.28 -3.26
CA LYS A 272 40.25 59.70 -2.42
C LYS A 272 41.40 58.70 -2.36
N THR A 273 41.10 57.41 -2.26
CA THR A 273 42.10 56.36 -1.98
C THR A 273 41.93 55.11 -2.85
N GLY A 274 40.97 55.09 -3.76
CA GLY A 274 40.48 53.86 -4.38
C GLY A 274 39.57 53.11 -3.40
N ASP A 275 38.96 52.03 -3.89
CA ASP A 275 38.12 51.12 -3.09
C ASP A 275 38.14 49.71 -3.70
N ILE A 276 37.75 48.70 -2.91
CA ILE A 276 37.68 47.31 -3.37
C ILE A 276 36.22 46.85 -3.27
N ILE A 277 35.63 46.55 -4.41
CA ILE A 277 34.30 45.97 -4.50
C ILE A 277 34.39 44.46 -4.57
N GLN A 278 33.62 43.82 -3.73
CA GLN A 278 33.29 42.41 -3.83
C GLN A 278 32.11 42.27 -4.79
N LYS A 279 32.19 41.42 -5.82
CA LYS A 279 31.11 41.26 -6.82
C LYS A 279 29.94 40.39 -6.33
N GLN A 280 30.21 39.51 -5.38
CA GLN A 280 29.24 38.56 -4.82
C GLN A 280 29.52 38.29 -3.34
N PRO A 281 28.51 38.04 -2.51
CA PRO A 281 28.72 37.70 -1.10
C PRO A 281 29.54 36.41 -0.93
N ALA A 282 30.33 36.34 0.14
CA ALA A 282 31.15 35.18 0.45
C ALA A 282 30.30 34.11 1.17
N LEU A 283 29.76 33.17 0.39
CA LEU A 283 28.83 32.15 0.89
C LEU A 283 29.52 30.80 1.07
N SER A 284 29.04 30.02 2.03
CA SER A 284 29.54 28.65 2.26
C SER A 284 28.81 27.64 1.38
N ARG A 285 29.56 26.62 0.95
CA ARG A 285 29.05 25.42 0.25
C ARG A 285 29.45 24.11 0.93
N SER A 286 30.06 24.20 2.12
CA SER A 286 30.68 23.06 2.80
C SER A 286 29.72 21.90 3.05
N VAL A 287 28.50 22.19 3.51
CA VAL A 287 27.49 21.19 3.83
C VAL A 287 26.94 20.57 2.55
N PHE A 288 26.67 21.41 1.54
CA PHE A 288 26.23 20.93 0.24
C PHE A 288 27.25 19.99 -0.41
N ASP A 289 28.51 20.45 -0.56
CA ASP A 289 29.55 19.68 -1.23
C ASP A 289 29.83 18.35 -0.49
N GLY A 290 29.79 18.35 0.85
CA GLY A 290 29.96 17.16 1.67
C GLY A 290 28.80 16.13 1.61
N ASN A 291 27.59 16.57 1.23
CA ASN A 291 26.37 15.73 1.25
C ASN A 291 25.72 15.55 -0.13
N THR A 292 26.42 15.90 -1.22
CA THR A 292 25.90 15.77 -2.61
C THR A 292 25.32 14.38 -2.92
N HIS A 293 25.97 13.32 -2.46
CA HIS A 293 25.56 11.93 -2.66
C HIS A 293 24.30 11.50 -1.87
N LYS A 294 23.82 12.35 -0.95
CA LYS A 294 22.67 12.07 -0.07
C LYS A 294 21.48 13.01 -0.32
N LEU A 295 21.57 13.88 -1.33
CA LEU A 295 20.49 14.81 -1.66
C LEU A 295 19.24 14.09 -2.18
N ASP A 296 19.42 12.90 -2.74
CA ASP A 296 18.32 12.02 -3.20
C ASP A 296 17.34 11.67 -2.06
N LEU A 297 17.83 11.62 -0.81
CA LEU A 297 17.00 11.41 0.39
C LEU A 297 15.94 12.50 0.59
N LEU A 298 16.19 13.73 0.10
CA LEU A 298 15.28 14.87 0.22
C LEU A 298 14.16 14.86 -0.85
N GLY A 299 14.25 13.96 -1.82
CA GLY A 299 13.35 13.89 -2.98
C GLY A 299 13.86 14.69 -4.18
N GLN A 300 13.46 14.28 -5.38
CA GLN A 300 14.01 14.78 -6.65
C GLN A 300 13.87 16.30 -6.83
N HIS A 301 12.70 16.86 -6.49
CA HIS A 301 12.44 18.29 -6.65
C HIS A 301 13.31 19.14 -5.70
N THR A 302 13.33 18.80 -4.41
CA THR A 302 14.13 19.49 -3.40
C THR A 302 15.61 19.40 -3.70
N ALA A 303 16.10 18.21 -4.08
CA ALA A 303 17.48 18.02 -4.49
C ALA A 303 17.85 18.92 -5.68
N SER A 304 16.99 18.97 -6.71
CA SER A 304 17.20 19.81 -7.89
C SER A 304 17.27 21.29 -7.53
N ASP A 305 16.36 21.78 -6.68
CA ASP A 305 16.34 23.18 -6.24
C ASP A 305 17.62 23.55 -5.47
N ILE A 306 18.07 22.68 -4.57
CA ILE A 306 19.31 22.84 -3.80
C ILE A 306 20.51 22.89 -4.74
N ILE A 307 20.61 21.95 -5.70
CA ILE A 307 21.70 21.92 -6.68
C ILE A 307 21.73 23.22 -7.50
N HIS A 308 20.58 23.69 -7.98
CA HIS A 308 20.49 24.93 -8.74
C HIS A 308 20.84 26.18 -7.92
N TYR A 309 20.50 26.20 -6.64
CA TYR A 309 20.89 27.26 -5.73
C TYR A 309 22.41 27.32 -5.56
N TYR A 310 23.03 26.20 -5.20
CA TYR A 310 24.47 26.15 -4.96
C TYR A 310 25.32 26.24 -6.23
N ALA A 311 24.77 25.91 -7.40
CA ALA A 311 25.41 26.18 -8.69
C ALA A 311 25.60 27.67 -8.98
N ARG A 312 24.79 28.55 -8.37
CA ARG A 312 24.89 30.02 -8.51
C ARG A 312 25.82 30.65 -7.48
N ILE A 313 26.22 29.89 -6.46
CA ILE A 313 27.08 30.36 -5.39
C ILE A 313 28.54 30.13 -5.75
N LYS A 314 29.33 31.21 -5.76
CA LYS A 314 30.79 31.15 -5.79
C LYS A 314 31.33 31.12 -4.36
N THR A 315 32.16 30.13 -4.06
CA THR A 315 32.80 29.97 -2.74
C THR A 315 33.93 30.98 -2.52
N VAL A 316 34.59 31.38 -3.60
CA VAL A 316 35.62 32.42 -3.60
C VAL A 316 35.02 33.69 -4.21
N PRO A 317 34.90 34.78 -3.44
CA PRO A 317 34.37 36.02 -3.97
C PRO A 317 35.35 36.67 -4.95
N ASP A 318 34.81 37.16 -6.06
CA ASP A 318 35.58 37.95 -7.02
C ASP A 318 35.68 39.40 -6.50
N TYR A 319 36.90 39.89 -6.33
CA TYR A 319 37.16 41.28 -5.96
C TYR A 319 37.53 42.10 -7.21
N MET A 320 37.14 43.37 -7.20
CA MET A 320 37.44 44.36 -8.22
C MET A 320 37.94 45.62 -7.53
N GLU A 321 39.15 46.01 -7.87
CA GLU A 321 39.73 47.27 -7.42
C GLU A 321 39.17 48.41 -8.27
N ILE A 322 38.76 49.49 -7.62
CA ILE A 322 38.31 50.73 -8.25
C ILE A 322 39.41 51.76 -8.08
N GLU A 323 39.95 52.21 -9.21
CA GLU A 323 40.90 53.29 -9.24
C GLU A 323 40.22 54.64 -8.91
N PRO A 324 40.92 55.59 -8.25
CA PRO A 324 40.34 56.87 -7.87
C PRO A 324 39.78 57.68 -9.05
N ASP A 325 40.33 57.55 -10.25
CA ASP A 325 39.92 58.27 -11.44
C ASP A 325 38.74 57.61 -12.20
N ALA A 326 38.36 56.38 -11.84
CA ALA A 326 37.27 55.64 -12.47
C ALA A 326 35.96 56.46 -12.55
N PRO A 327 35.23 56.42 -13.68
CA PRO A 327 34.01 57.21 -13.85
C PRO A 327 32.88 56.73 -12.93
N VAL A 328 32.20 57.67 -12.26
CA VAL A 328 31.16 57.38 -11.26
C VAL A 328 30.05 56.49 -11.81
N ASN A 329 29.65 56.71 -13.07
CA ASN A 329 28.59 55.93 -13.70
C ASN A 329 28.98 54.45 -13.90
N GLU A 330 30.26 54.17 -14.17
CA GLU A 330 30.75 52.79 -14.32
C GLU A 330 30.76 52.08 -12.97
N VAL A 331 31.26 52.75 -11.92
CA VAL A 331 31.24 52.24 -10.55
C VAL A 331 29.83 51.98 -10.06
N ILE A 332 28.88 52.89 -10.34
CA ILE A 332 27.46 52.66 -10.06
C ILE A 332 26.97 51.40 -10.76
N GLY A 333 27.26 51.21 -12.05
CA GLY A 333 26.85 50.02 -12.80
C GLY A 333 27.40 48.71 -12.22
N ILE A 334 28.65 48.72 -11.74
CA ILE A 334 29.28 47.57 -11.08
C ILE A 334 28.58 47.23 -9.77
N VAL A 335 28.35 48.24 -8.91
CA VAL A 335 27.66 48.05 -7.62
C VAL A 335 26.22 47.59 -7.82
N ASP A 336 25.50 48.22 -8.76
CA ASP A 336 24.09 47.92 -9.08
C ASP A 336 23.95 46.45 -9.55
N ALA A 337 24.85 45.99 -10.43
CA ALA A 337 24.89 44.59 -10.88
C ALA A 337 25.20 43.60 -9.73
N ALA A 338 26.08 43.98 -8.81
CA ALA A 338 26.42 43.17 -7.64
C ALA A 338 25.24 43.05 -6.66
N VAL A 339 24.52 44.15 -6.42
CA VAL A 339 23.29 44.20 -5.62
C VAL A 339 22.19 43.35 -6.26
N ASP A 340 21.95 43.52 -7.57
CA ASP A 340 20.94 42.75 -8.31
C ASP A 340 21.23 41.24 -8.28
N GLY A 341 22.51 40.87 -8.41
CA GLY A 341 22.96 39.49 -8.25
C GLY A 341 22.63 38.92 -6.88
N ALA A 342 22.94 39.67 -5.81
CA ALA A 342 22.65 39.28 -4.44
C ALA A 342 21.13 39.17 -4.17
N ARG A 343 20.32 40.12 -4.65
CA ARG A 343 18.84 40.08 -4.53
C ARG A 343 18.22 38.83 -5.18
N LYS A 344 18.77 38.39 -6.32
CA LYS A 344 18.31 37.14 -6.97
C LYS A 344 18.58 35.93 -6.08
N ILE A 345 19.78 35.83 -5.49
CA ILE A 345 20.13 34.71 -4.60
C ILE A 345 19.30 34.75 -3.31
N ASP A 346 19.05 35.94 -2.77
CA ASP A 346 18.19 36.16 -1.60
C ASP A 346 16.78 35.59 -1.82
N SER A 347 16.13 36.00 -2.92
CA SER A 347 14.78 35.52 -3.27
C SER A 347 14.68 34.00 -3.46
N ILE A 348 15.76 33.34 -3.86
CA ILE A 348 15.81 31.87 -4.00
C ILE A 348 16.02 31.24 -2.63
N SER A 349 16.83 31.86 -1.77
CA SER A 349 17.04 31.43 -0.39
C SER A 349 15.71 31.41 0.37
N ASP A 350 14.87 32.45 0.23
CA ASP A 350 13.52 32.50 0.82
C ASP A 350 12.66 31.31 0.40
N LYS A 351 12.54 31.09 -0.92
CA LYS A 351 11.74 29.98 -1.46
C LYS A 351 12.20 28.61 -0.96
N LEU A 352 13.51 28.44 -0.78
CA LEU A 352 14.08 27.21 -0.25
C LEU A 352 13.79 27.04 1.25
N LEU A 353 13.95 28.11 2.04
CA LEU A 353 13.66 28.09 3.47
C LEU A 353 12.18 27.81 3.74
N ASP A 354 11.27 28.39 2.96
CA ASP A 354 9.83 28.09 3.05
C ASP A 354 9.54 26.62 2.76
N LYS A 355 10.19 26.05 1.74
CA LYS A 355 10.08 24.62 1.42
C LYS A 355 10.60 23.75 2.57
N PHE A 356 11.73 24.09 3.17
CA PHE A 356 12.27 23.36 4.34
C PHE A 356 11.35 23.48 5.55
N ALA A 357 10.78 24.66 5.82
CA ALA A 357 9.80 24.85 6.88
C ALA A 357 8.57 23.95 6.67
N SER A 358 8.04 23.89 5.45
CA SER A 358 6.92 22.99 5.14
C SER A 358 7.28 21.50 5.30
N MET A 359 8.50 21.12 4.94
CA MET A 359 8.97 19.73 5.08
C MET A 359 9.15 19.32 6.55
N LEU A 360 9.59 20.24 7.40
CA LEU A 360 9.81 19.99 8.83
C LEU A 360 8.50 20.03 9.65
N LEU A 361 7.54 20.87 9.27
CA LEU A 361 6.27 21.01 10.00
C LEU A 361 5.26 19.88 9.74
N VAL A 362 5.34 19.17 8.61
CA VAL A 362 4.40 18.08 8.26
C VAL A 362 4.62 16.82 9.12
N GLN A 363 5.68 16.74 9.94
CA GLN A 363 5.99 15.57 10.78
C GLN A 363 5.66 15.72 12.27
N ASP A 364 5.21 16.89 12.74
CA ASP A 364 4.76 17.09 14.13
C ASP A 364 3.24 16.81 14.34
N ASN A 365 2.54 16.35 13.29
CA ASN A 365 1.18 15.81 13.33
C ASN A 365 1.18 14.34 12.92
#